data_AF-A6IEY8-F1
#
_entry.id   AF-A6IEY8-F1
#
_cell.length_a   1.000
_cell.length_b   1.000
_cell.length_c   1.000
_cell.angle_alpha   90.00
_cell.angle_beta   90.00
_cell.angle_gamma   90.00
#
_symmetry.space_group_name_H-M   'P 1'
#
loop_
_entity.id
_entity.type
_entity.pdbx_description
1 polymer ?
#
loop_
_entity_poly.entity_id
_entity_poly.type
_entity_poly.pdbx_seq_one_letter_code
_entity_poly.pdbx_strand_id
1 'polypeptide(L)'
;MFIRISTRLPSTYIYGFGETEHTTFKIDMNWQTWGMFSRDEPPGYKKNSYGVHPYYMGLEEDGNAHGVLLMNSNAMDVTFQPMPALTYRTTGGILDFY
;
A
#
# COMPACT_ATOMS: atom_id res chain seq x y z
N MET A 1 10.76 -10.72 -13.70
CA MET A 1 9.68 -11.51 -13.06
C MET A 1 8.57 -10.54 -12.68
N PHE A 2 7.31 -10.97 -12.56
CA PHE A 2 6.19 -10.09 -12.18
C PHE A 2 5.24 -10.87 -11.28
N ILE A 3 4.87 -10.30 -10.14
CA ILE A 3 4.01 -10.95 -9.16
C ILE A 3 2.86 -9.98 -8.82
N ARG A 4 1.63 -10.50 -8.81
CA ARG A 4 0.43 -9.73 -8.49
C ARG A 4 -0.50 -10.53 -7.60
N ILE A 5 -1.00 -9.91 -6.54
CA ILE A 5 -2.03 -10.47 -5.67
C ILE A 5 -2.99 -9.34 -5.27
N SER A 6 -4.27 -9.68 -5.13
CA SER A 6 -5.32 -8.76 -4.71
C SER A 6 -6.03 -9.32 -3.49
N THR A 7 -6.46 -8.42 -2.60
CA THR A 7 -7.28 -8.76 -1.43
C THR A 7 -8.48 -7.83 -1.36
N ARG A 8 -9.60 -8.36 -0.85
CA ARG A 8 -10.73 -7.54 -0.40
C ARG A 8 -10.43 -7.05 1.00
N LEU A 9 -10.71 -5.78 1.24
CA LEU A 9 -10.56 -5.16 2.54
C LEU A 9 -11.91 -5.20 3.26
N PRO A 10 -11.92 -5.40 4.58
CA PRO A 10 -13.17 -5.47 5.35
C PRO A 10 -13.84 -4.10 5.52
N SER A 11 -13.14 -3.00 5.25
CA SER A 11 -13.70 -1.64 5.31
C SER A 11 -12.96 -0.67 4.37
N THR A 12 -13.39 0.60 4.34
CA THR A 12 -12.70 1.68 3.62
C THR A 12 -11.61 2.38 4.45
N TYR A 13 -11.42 2.01 5.71
CA TYR A 13 -10.54 2.70 6.66
C TYR A 13 -9.14 2.08 6.66
N ILE A 14 -8.30 2.53 5.71
CA ILE A 14 -6.92 2.06 5.55
C ILE A 14 -5.93 3.20 5.79
N TYR A 15 -4.82 2.85 6.46
CA TYR A 15 -3.75 3.75 6.87
C TYR A 15 -2.39 3.10 6.64
N GLY A 16 -1.36 3.88 6.29
CA GLY A 16 -0.01 3.37 6.09
C GLY A 16 0.48 3.56 4.66
N PHE A 17 1.28 2.62 4.17
CA PHE A 17 2.08 2.70 2.94
C PHE A 17 3.00 3.92 2.89
N GLY A 18 4.30 3.70 2.80
CA GLY A 18 5.28 4.77 2.74
C GLY A 18 6.56 4.36 2.02
N GLU A 19 7.46 5.28 1.72
CA GLU A 19 7.36 6.73 1.95
C GLU A 19 6.85 7.45 0.70
N THR A 20 5.79 8.26 0.87
CA THR A 20 5.17 9.11 -0.15
C THR A 20 4.34 10.20 0.56
N GLU A 21 4.11 11.32 -0.10
CA GLU A 21 3.24 12.37 0.43
C GLU A 21 1.76 12.01 0.22
N HIS A 22 1.11 11.57 1.29
CA HIS A 22 -0.34 11.40 1.35
C HIS A 22 -1.02 12.72 1.75
N THR A 23 -2.11 13.08 1.08
CA THR A 23 -2.87 14.31 1.38
C THR A 23 -3.72 14.18 2.66
N THR A 24 -4.08 12.96 3.04
CA THR A 24 -4.87 12.63 4.21
C THR A 24 -4.34 11.36 4.85
N PHE A 25 -4.51 11.20 6.17
CA PHE A 25 -4.05 10.00 6.85
C PHE A 25 -4.81 8.73 6.42
N LYS A 26 -6.15 8.83 6.30
CA LYS A 26 -6.96 7.78 5.65
C LYS A 26 -6.70 7.81 4.14
N ILE A 27 -6.38 6.66 3.56
CA ILE A 27 -6.13 6.54 2.12
C ILE A 27 -7.45 6.66 1.34
N ASP A 28 -7.41 7.39 0.22
CA ASP A 28 -8.49 7.41 -0.76
C ASP A 28 -8.53 6.10 -1.57
N MET A 29 -9.69 5.45 -1.57
CA MET A 29 -9.92 4.16 -2.23
C MET A 29 -10.24 4.31 -3.72
N ASN A 30 -10.44 5.53 -4.22
CA ASN A 30 -10.91 5.75 -5.59
C ASN A 30 -9.79 5.64 -6.65
N TRP A 31 -9.45 4.41 -7.02
CA TRP A 31 -8.51 4.10 -8.10
C TRP A 31 -7.13 4.76 -7.92
N GLN A 32 -6.65 4.78 -6.68
CA GLN A 32 -5.36 5.38 -6.34
C GLN A 32 -4.24 4.35 -6.46
N THR A 33 -3.15 4.71 -7.15
CA THR A 33 -1.94 3.89 -7.23
C THR A 33 -0.76 4.63 -6.62
N TRP A 34 0.01 3.92 -5.79
CA TRP A 34 1.18 4.45 -5.09
C TRP A 34 2.40 3.58 -5.39
N GLY A 35 3.42 4.18 -6.00
CA GLY A 35 4.70 3.53 -6.23
C GLY A 35 5.54 3.48 -4.95
N MET A 36 6.32 2.41 -4.81
CA MET A 36 7.21 2.19 -3.67
C MET A 36 8.56 1.68 -4.18
N PHE A 37 9.55 2.58 -4.13
CA PHE A 37 10.95 2.26 -4.35
C PHE A 37 11.80 3.41 -3.83
N SER A 38 12.86 3.13 -3.08
CA SER A 38 13.69 4.18 -2.50
C SER A 38 14.27 5.09 -3.58
N ARG A 39 13.99 6.38 -3.45
CA ARG A 39 14.41 7.42 -4.40
C ARG A 39 14.69 8.71 -3.65
N ASP A 40 15.75 9.41 -4.05
CA ASP A 40 15.97 10.80 -3.66
C ASP A 40 14.94 11.68 -4.37
N GLU A 41 13.77 11.82 -3.75
CA GLU A 41 12.66 12.65 -4.22
C GLU A 41 12.02 13.33 -3.01
N PRO A 42 12.01 14.67 -2.97
CA PRO A 42 11.27 15.41 -1.96
C PRO A 42 9.79 15.02 -1.91
N PRO A 43 9.10 15.21 -0.78
CA PRO A 43 7.67 14.91 -0.66
C PRO A 43 6.86 15.50 -1.82
N GLY A 44 6.02 14.66 -2.41
CA GLY A 44 5.11 15.04 -3.48
C GLY A 44 4.06 13.99 -3.75
N TYR A 45 2.86 14.44 -4.11
CA TYR A 45 1.71 13.57 -4.34
C TYR A 45 2.02 12.47 -5.38
N LYS A 46 1.77 11.21 -4.99
CA LYS A 46 2.02 9.99 -5.79
C LYS A 46 3.46 9.77 -6.23
N LYS A 47 4.44 10.37 -5.55
CA LYS A 47 5.85 10.12 -5.81
C LYS A 47 6.44 9.23 -4.72
N ASN A 48 7.05 8.12 -5.14
CA ASN A 48 7.89 7.33 -4.25
C ASN A 48 9.08 8.18 -3.76
N SER A 49 9.34 8.14 -2.45
CA SER A 49 10.35 8.94 -1.77
C SER A 49 11.44 8.05 -1.13
N TYR A 50 12.02 8.47 -0.01
CA TYR A 50 13.23 7.90 0.55
C TYR A 50 13.04 6.46 1.07
N GLY A 51 12.04 6.24 1.90
CA GLY A 51 11.72 4.94 2.50
C GLY A 51 10.77 4.05 1.68
N VAL A 52 10.74 2.76 2.03
CA VAL A 52 9.78 1.79 1.52
C VAL A 52 9.22 0.96 2.67
N HIS A 53 7.91 1.05 2.88
CA HIS A 53 7.15 0.43 3.96
C HIS A 53 5.88 -0.20 3.38
N PRO A 54 5.94 -1.45 2.88
CA PRO A 54 4.80 -2.19 2.34
C PRO A 54 3.87 -2.73 3.45
N TYR A 55 3.49 -1.85 4.38
CA TYR A 55 2.65 -2.14 5.54
C TYR A 55 1.43 -1.23 5.55
N TYR A 56 0.28 -1.79 5.93
CA TYR A 56 -0.90 -1.01 6.24
C TYR A 56 -1.60 -1.52 7.50
N MET A 57 -2.37 -0.63 8.10
CA MET A 57 -3.35 -0.94 9.15
C MET A 57 -4.75 -0.71 8.60
N GLY A 58 -5.65 -1.67 8.81
CA GLY A 58 -7.07 -1.57 8.51
C GLY A 58 -7.90 -1.53 9.80
N LEU A 59 -8.87 -0.62 9.86
CA LEU A 59 -9.92 -0.65 10.88
C LEU A 59 -11.15 -1.38 10.35
N GLU A 60 -11.79 -2.19 11.17
CA GLU A 60 -13.01 -2.93 10.85
C GLU A 60 -14.26 -2.17 11.31
N GLU A 61 -15.44 -2.60 10.87
CA GLU A 61 -16.71 -1.91 11.18
C GLU A 61 -17.08 -1.97 12.68
N ASP A 62 -16.55 -2.96 13.39
CA ASP A 62 -16.77 -3.18 14.83
C ASP A 62 -15.73 -2.47 15.72
N GLY A 63 -14.78 -1.75 15.12
CA GLY A 63 -13.71 -1.04 15.82
C GLY A 63 -12.46 -1.89 16.09
N ASN A 64 -12.42 -3.17 15.68
CA ASN A 64 -11.19 -3.96 15.67
C ASN A 64 -10.20 -3.43 14.62
N ALA A 65 -8.92 -3.79 14.78
CA ALA A 65 -7.85 -3.38 13.88
C ALA A 65 -6.96 -4.56 13.53
N HIS A 66 -6.50 -4.61 12.28
CA HIS A 66 -5.47 -5.55 11.83
C HIS A 66 -4.36 -4.82 11.07
N GLY A 67 -3.18 -5.43 11.02
CA GLY A 67 -2.05 -4.98 10.21
C GLY A 67 -1.69 -6.04 9.17
N VAL A 68 -1.17 -5.61 8.02
CA VAL A 68 -0.62 -6.52 7.02
C VAL A 68 0.72 -5.96 6.54
N LEU A 69 1.76 -6.80 6.59
CA LEU A 69 3.08 -6.52 6.03
C LEU A 69 3.32 -7.42 4.82
N LEU A 70 3.78 -6.84 3.71
CA LEU A 70 4.46 -7.59 2.65
C LEU A 70 5.98 -7.45 2.81
N MET A 71 6.64 -8.51 3.27
CA MET A 71 8.09 -8.55 3.43
C MET A 71 8.77 -8.75 2.06
N ASN A 72 8.79 -7.70 1.25
CA ASN A 72 9.39 -7.68 -0.07
C ASN A 72 10.06 -6.31 -0.31
N SER A 73 11.30 -6.32 -0.82
CA SER A 73 12.11 -5.10 -1.04
C SER A 73 12.27 -4.73 -2.51
N ASN A 74 11.65 -5.47 -3.44
CA ASN A 74 11.70 -5.16 -4.87
C ASN A 74 10.84 -3.93 -5.17
N ALA A 75 11.12 -3.25 -6.28
CA ALA A 75 10.28 -2.15 -6.76
C ALA A 75 8.85 -2.66 -6.94
N MET A 76 7.89 -1.94 -6.36
CA MET A 76 6.50 -2.35 -6.35
C MET A 76 5.57 -1.15 -6.38
N ASP A 77 4.30 -1.41 -6.61
CA ASP A 77 3.24 -0.45 -6.36
C ASP A 77 2.03 -1.14 -5.71
N VAL A 78 1.14 -0.30 -5.19
CA VAL A 78 -0.17 -0.74 -4.70
C VAL A 78 -1.27 0.07 -5.36
N THR A 79 -2.38 -0.59 -5.70
CA THR A 79 -3.59 0.06 -6.23
C THR A 79 -4.79 -0.22 -5.35
N PHE A 80 -5.46 0.84 -4.91
CA PHE A 80 -6.73 0.82 -4.19
C PHE A 80 -7.92 0.95 -5.13
N GLN A 81 -9.03 0.30 -4.78
CA GLN A 81 -10.26 0.29 -5.58
C GLN A 81 -11.50 0.65 -4.73
N PRO A 82 -12.53 1.30 -5.32
CA PRO A 82 -13.73 1.71 -4.58
C PRO A 82 -14.51 0.56 -3.95
N MET A 83 -14.54 -0.60 -4.62
CA MET A 83 -14.96 -1.85 -3.99
C MET A 83 -13.80 -2.25 -3.07
N PRO A 84 -13.91 -2.07 -1.73
CA PRO A 84 -12.75 -1.94 -0.85
C PRO A 84 -11.77 -3.08 -1.08
N ALA A 85 -10.70 -2.79 -1.81
CA ALA A 85 -9.76 -3.78 -2.27
C ALA A 85 -8.42 -3.13 -2.57
N LEU A 86 -7.39 -3.94 -2.41
CA LEU A 86 -6.00 -3.58 -2.56
C LEU A 86 -5.32 -4.59 -3.46
N THR A 87 -4.52 -4.12 -4.41
CA THR A 87 -3.71 -4.97 -5.29
C THR A 87 -2.25 -4.59 -5.15
N TYR A 88 -1.41 -5.57 -4.82
CA TYR A 88 0.05 -5.45 -4.86
C TYR A 88 0.57 -5.88 -6.23
N ARG A 89 1.51 -5.13 -6.78
CA ARG A 89 2.30 -5.55 -7.96
C ARG A 89 3.78 -5.33 -7.67
N THR A 90 4.55 -6.40 -7.63
CA THR A 90 6.00 -6.36 -7.39
C THR A 90 6.80 -6.95 -8.55
N THR A 91 7.99 -6.39 -8.79
CA THR A 91 8.88 -6.76 -9.89
C THR A 91 9.74 -8.01 -9.60
N GLY A 92 9.63 -8.59 -8.41
CA GLY A 92 10.38 -9.78 -8.02
C GLY A 92 10.16 -10.24 -6.59
N GLY A 93 11.02 -11.15 -6.14
CA GLY A 93 10.97 -11.74 -4.79
C GLY A 93 9.91 -12.81 -4.64
N ILE A 94 9.34 -12.91 -3.43
CA ILE A 94 8.25 -13.82 -3.09
C ILE A 94 7.13 -13.03 -2.39
N LEU A 95 5.97 -13.67 -2.22
CA LEU A 95 4.86 -13.16 -1.41
C LEU A 95 5.00 -13.67 0.02
N ASP A 96 5.75 -12.94 0.85
CA ASP A 96 5.94 -13.24 2.28
C ASP A 96 5.11 -12.23 3.11
N PHE A 97 3.93 -12.67 3.56
CA PHE A 97 2.96 -11.83 4.27
C PHE A 97 2.88 -12.17 5.76
N TYR A 98 2.72 -11.15 6.60
CA TYR A 98 2.47 -11.25 8.04
C TYR A 98 1.26 -10.41 8.44
#